data_AF-A0A6L3GLY1-F1
#
_entry.id   AF-A0A6L3GLY1-F1
#
_cell.length_a   1.000
_cell.length_b   1.000
_cell.length_c   1.000
_cell.angle_alpha   90.00
_cell.angle_beta   90.00
_cell.angle_gamma   90.00
#
_symmetry.space_group_name_H-M   'P 1'
#
loop_
_entity.id
_entity.type
_entity.pdbx_description
1 polymer ?
#
loop_
_entity_poly.entity_id
_entity_poly.type
_entity_poly.pdbx_seq_one_letter_code
_entity_poly.pdbx_strand_id
1 'polypeptide(L)'
;VIVYAFFSIIREKSEEELSIHKYTQHKRWTLVYYKGFFQSELFFKESSDTIRDIFSFNTENANFRTKEWAKIIKEQRSSVSIHIRRGDYTSAKNKIKYGNICTKEYYQKAISIILKKEPKAFFHIFSDDVEWTKAHLKIHHLPHQYISWNRGPDSWQDMMLMSLCRHNIIANSSFSWWGAWLNAYKDKTVIAPSRWSNVKKTPHILPESWISIDI
;
A
#
# COMPACT_ATOMS: atom_id res chain seq x y z
N VAL A 1 27.70 -2.61 7.07
CA VAL A 1 28.70 -1.92 7.91
C VAL A 1 29.54 -0.91 7.11
N ILE A 2 29.80 -1.13 5.80
CA ILE A 2 30.58 -0.19 4.94
C ILE A 2 29.84 1.12 4.56
N VAL A 3 28.50 1.11 4.48
CA VAL A 3 27.70 2.30 4.09
C VAL A 3 27.91 3.50 5.04
N TYR A 4 28.21 3.26 6.31
CA TYR A 4 28.36 4.34 7.31
C TYR A 4 29.66 5.13 7.19
N ALA A 5 30.67 4.62 6.48
CA ALA A 5 31.97 5.27 6.36
C ALA A 5 32.02 6.30 5.21
N PHE A 6 31.19 6.14 4.18
CA PHE A 6 31.26 6.93 2.95
C PHE A 6 30.00 7.74 2.64
N PHE A 7 28.86 7.42 3.25
CA PHE A 7 27.58 8.07 2.93
C PHE A 7 27.07 8.95 4.06
N SER A 8 26.60 10.14 3.69
CA SER A 8 25.65 10.88 4.53
C SER A 8 24.29 10.20 4.48
N ILE A 9 23.87 9.57 5.59
CA ILE A 9 22.56 8.91 5.67
C ILE A 9 21.48 9.94 6.01
N ILE A 10 20.54 10.14 5.10
CA ILE A 10 19.36 10.97 5.31
C ILE A 10 18.19 10.02 5.56
N ARG A 11 17.78 9.93 6.82
CA ARG A 11 16.59 9.16 7.20
C ARG A 11 15.35 9.99 6.92
N GLU A 12 14.32 9.34 6.40
CA GLU A 12 12.97 9.86 6.49
C GLU A 12 12.66 10.10 7.97
N LYS A 13 12.57 11.39 8.32
CA LYS A 13 12.08 11.80 9.64
C LYS A 13 10.59 11.47 9.71
N SER A 14 10.06 11.36 10.94
CA SER A 14 8.63 11.21 11.14
C SER A 14 7.86 12.21 10.29
N GLU A 15 6.81 11.73 9.64
CA GLU A 15 5.92 12.47 8.73
C GLU A 15 5.25 13.70 9.37
N GLU A 16 5.49 13.95 10.67
CA GLU A 16 5.10 15.18 11.39
C GLU A 16 5.93 16.40 10.98
N GLU A 17 7.21 16.24 10.62
CA GLU A 17 8.11 17.34 10.20
C GLU A 17 8.48 17.16 8.72
N LEU A 18 7.51 17.30 7.81
CA LEU A 18 7.79 17.17 6.38
C LEU A 18 8.68 18.33 5.90
N SER A 19 9.97 18.12 6.02
CA SER A 19 11.00 19.05 5.57
C SER A 19 11.68 18.47 4.34
N ILE A 20 11.03 18.60 3.17
CA ILE A 20 11.62 18.33 1.84
C ILE A 20 12.98 19.04 1.71
N HIS A 21 13.13 20.18 2.38
CA HIS A 21 14.35 20.97 2.49
C HIS A 21 15.61 20.16 2.85
N LYS A 22 15.49 19.03 3.58
CA LYS A 22 16.66 18.17 3.88
C LYS A 22 17.12 17.33 2.70
N TYR A 23 16.23 17.03 1.76
CA TYR A 23 16.48 16.25 0.55
C TYR A 23 17.02 17.12 -0.60
N THR A 24 16.72 18.42 -0.60
CA THR A 24 17.12 19.34 -1.68
C THR A 24 18.35 20.21 -1.36
N GLN A 25 18.79 20.25 -0.10
CA GLN A 25 19.98 20.99 0.30
C GLN A 25 21.27 20.39 -0.28
N HIS A 26 22.13 21.23 -0.85
CA HIS A 26 23.50 20.87 -1.22
C HIS A 26 24.23 20.23 -0.04
N LYS A 27 24.75 19.02 -0.25
CA LYS A 27 25.48 18.27 0.78
C LYS A 27 26.97 18.36 0.51
N ARG A 28 27.73 18.55 1.59
CA ARG A 28 29.20 18.57 1.58
C ARG A 28 29.82 17.22 1.21
N TRP A 29 29.06 16.14 1.32
CA TRP A 29 29.49 14.77 1.01
C TRP A 29 29.03 14.38 -0.39
N THR A 30 29.94 13.80 -1.17
CA THR A 30 29.69 13.35 -2.55
C THR A 30 28.69 12.19 -2.63
N LEU A 31 28.57 11.40 -1.55
CA LEU A 31 27.70 10.23 -1.49
C LEU A 31 26.63 10.40 -0.41
N VAL A 32 25.36 10.29 -0.81
CA VAL A 32 24.19 10.43 0.06
C VAL A 32 23.34 9.17 -0.03
N TYR A 33 22.90 8.64 1.13
CA TYR A 33 22.03 7.47 1.19
C TYR A 33 20.71 7.83 1.86
N TYR A 34 19.62 7.78 1.10
CA TYR A 34 18.28 8.01 1.61
C TYR A 34 17.69 6.73 2.20
N LYS A 35 17.20 6.81 3.43
CA LYS A 35 16.62 5.66 4.15
C LYS A 35 15.22 5.99 4.66
N GLY A 36 14.20 5.35 4.11
CA GLY A 36 12.81 5.58 4.50
C GLY A 36 11.87 4.53 3.91
N PHE A 37 10.60 4.62 4.29
CA PHE A 37 9.49 3.98 3.59
C PHE A 37 8.95 4.86 2.46
N PHE A 38 9.20 6.18 2.52
CA PHE A 38 8.82 7.18 1.53
C PHE A 38 7.31 7.21 1.27
N GLN A 39 6.53 7.12 2.35
CA GLN A 39 5.06 7.02 2.30
C GLN A 39 4.38 8.40 2.30
N SER A 40 4.93 9.37 1.57
CA SER A 40 4.26 10.64 1.35
C SER A 40 4.52 11.10 -0.07
N GLU A 41 3.45 11.27 -0.85
CA GLU A 41 3.57 11.72 -2.24
C GLU A 41 4.21 13.12 -2.31
N LEU A 42 4.12 13.93 -1.25
CA LEU A 42 4.73 15.25 -1.20
C LEU A 42 6.25 15.24 -1.46
N PHE A 43 6.94 14.13 -1.19
CA PHE A 43 8.38 14.01 -1.49
C PHE A 43 8.69 13.98 -2.99
N PHE A 44 7.74 13.58 -3.83
CA PHE A 44 7.98 13.33 -5.25
C PHE A 44 6.79 13.70 -6.14
N LYS A 45 5.85 14.50 -5.64
CA LYS A 45 4.60 14.87 -6.33
C LYS A 45 4.86 15.40 -7.73
N GLU A 46 5.87 16.26 -7.88
CA GLU A 46 6.29 16.87 -9.15
C GLU A 46 6.88 15.86 -10.15
N SER A 47 7.41 14.74 -9.66
CA SER A 47 8.02 13.68 -10.46
C SER A 47 7.18 12.39 -10.47
N SER A 48 5.89 12.48 -10.14
CA SER A 48 5.02 11.32 -9.96
C SER A 48 5.02 10.37 -11.16
N ASP A 49 5.01 10.90 -12.38
CA ASP A 49 4.99 10.07 -13.59
C ASP A 49 6.34 9.36 -13.80
N THR A 50 7.47 10.05 -13.56
CA THR A 50 8.81 9.43 -13.58
C THR A 50 8.95 8.34 -12.53
N ILE A 51 8.46 8.57 -11.31
CA ILE A 51 8.51 7.55 -10.25
C ILE A 51 7.65 6.35 -10.61
N ARG A 52 6.44 6.55 -11.18
CA ARG A 52 5.62 5.43 -11.65
C ARG A 52 6.28 4.66 -12.79
N ASP A 53 6.97 5.33 -13.71
CA ASP A 53 7.70 4.69 -14.79
C ASP A 53 8.84 3.81 -14.25
N ILE A 54 9.70 4.36 -13.38
CA ILE A 54 10.85 3.66 -12.78
C ILE A 54 10.43 2.46 -11.93
N PHE A 55 9.38 2.62 -11.12
CA PHE A 55 8.91 1.59 -10.19
C PHE A 55 7.74 0.75 -10.75
N SER A 56 7.43 0.90 -12.04
CA SER A 56 6.47 0.04 -12.70
C SER A 56 6.98 -1.40 -12.75
N PHE A 57 6.05 -2.34 -12.63
CA PHE A 57 6.39 -3.76 -12.63
C PHE A 57 6.45 -4.29 -14.05
N ASN A 58 7.56 -4.96 -14.38
CA ASN A 58 7.59 -5.78 -15.59
C ASN A 58 6.84 -7.10 -15.32
N THR A 59 5.63 -7.21 -15.89
CA THR A 59 4.79 -8.41 -15.74
C THR A 59 5.45 -9.68 -16.27
N GLU A 60 6.44 -9.56 -17.17
CA GLU A 60 7.14 -10.72 -17.70
C GLU A 60 8.02 -11.45 -16.67
N ASN A 61 8.42 -10.76 -15.61
CA ASN A 61 9.21 -11.35 -14.53
C ASN A 61 8.35 -12.11 -13.49
N ALA A 62 7.02 -12.02 -13.59
CA ALA A 62 6.12 -12.67 -12.66
C ALA A 62 5.96 -14.17 -12.95
N ASN A 63 5.53 -14.94 -11.93
CA ASN A 63 5.23 -16.35 -12.13
C ASN A 63 3.98 -16.54 -13.00
N PHE A 64 3.81 -17.74 -13.55
CA PHE A 64 2.71 -18.09 -14.46
C PHE A 64 1.33 -17.72 -13.88
N ARG A 65 1.09 -18.07 -12.61
CA ARG A 65 -0.22 -17.85 -11.97
C ARG A 65 -0.53 -16.36 -11.82
N THR A 66 0.47 -15.55 -11.43
CA THR A 66 0.35 -14.09 -11.35
C THR A 66 0.12 -13.48 -12.73
N LYS A 67 0.81 -13.95 -13.78
CA LYS A 67 0.61 -13.47 -15.16
C LYS A 67 -0.83 -13.70 -15.63
N GLU A 68 -1.36 -14.90 -15.42
CA GLU A 68 -2.74 -15.23 -15.76
C GLU A 68 -3.73 -14.38 -14.98
N TRP A 69 -3.49 -14.19 -13.68
CA TRP A 69 -4.37 -13.35 -12.85
C TRP A 69 -4.31 -11.87 -13.23
N ALA A 70 -3.15 -11.37 -13.66
CA ALA A 70 -3.00 -10.01 -14.15
C ALA A 70 -3.88 -9.75 -15.40
N LYS A 71 -4.02 -10.72 -16.30
CA LYS A 71 -4.94 -10.63 -17.44
C LYS A 71 -6.39 -10.51 -16.98
N ILE A 72 -6.80 -11.37 -16.03
CA ILE A 72 -8.15 -11.35 -15.43
C ILE A 72 -8.44 -9.98 -14.80
N ILE A 73 -7.52 -9.43 -13.99
CA ILE A 73 -7.70 -8.11 -13.36
C ILE A 73 -7.89 -7.01 -14.41
N LYS A 74 -7.12 -7.03 -15.51
CA LYS A 74 -7.19 -6.02 -16.57
C LYS A 74 -8.49 -6.08 -17.36
N GLU A 75 -9.06 -7.26 -17.55
CA GLU A 75 -10.36 -7.45 -18.22
C GLU A 75 -11.55 -7.05 -17.33
N GLN A 76 -11.36 -7.08 -16.00
CA GLN A 76 -12.37 -6.67 -15.03
C GLN A 76 -12.47 -5.14 -14.92
N ARG A 77 -13.58 -4.58 -15.40
CA ARG A 77 -13.85 -3.13 -15.32
C ARG A 77 -13.94 -2.56 -13.90
N SER A 78 -14.29 -3.38 -12.91
CA SER A 78 -14.49 -2.93 -11.51
C SER A 78 -13.65 -3.77 -10.53
N SER A 79 -12.36 -3.96 -10.83
CA SER A 79 -11.44 -4.70 -9.96
C SER A 79 -10.99 -3.85 -8.75
N VAL A 80 -11.01 -4.46 -7.56
CA VAL A 80 -10.69 -3.77 -6.31
C VAL A 80 -9.72 -4.62 -5.50
N SER A 81 -8.53 -4.09 -5.19
CA SER A 81 -7.64 -4.78 -4.25
C SER A 81 -8.07 -4.50 -2.81
N ILE A 82 -8.12 -5.51 -1.95
CA ILE A 82 -8.17 -5.33 -0.49
C ILE A 82 -6.90 -5.93 0.09
N HIS A 83 -6.08 -5.11 0.75
CA HIS A 83 -4.92 -5.62 1.49
C HIS A 83 -5.19 -5.63 2.99
N ILE A 84 -4.96 -6.78 3.63
CA ILE A 84 -5.17 -7.01 5.05
C ILE A 84 -3.84 -7.36 5.68
N ARG A 85 -3.28 -6.42 6.44
CA ARG A 85 -2.02 -6.59 7.17
C ARG A 85 -2.29 -7.05 8.60
N ARG A 86 -1.76 -8.22 8.98
CA ARG A 86 -1.87 -8.77 10.33
C ARG A 86 -0.56 -9.28 10.87
N GLY A 87 0.15 -10.11 10.12
CA GLY A 87 1.24 -10.98 10.58
C GLY A 87 1.99 -10.47 11.82
N ASP A 88 3.00 -9.64 11.62
CA ASP A 88 3.79 -9.10 12.73
C ASP A 88 3.04 -8.06 13.58
N TYR A 89 1.94 -7.49 13.08
CA TYR A 89 1.11 -6.50 13.81
C TYR A 89 0.33 -7.13 14.97
N THR A 90 0.13 -8.44 14.95
CA THR A 90 -0.52 -9.17 16.06
C THR A 90 0.42 -9.43 17.24
N SER A 91 1.74 -9.30 17.06
CA SER A 91 2.71 -9.49 18.15
C SER A 91 2.52 -8.44 19.26
N ALA A 92 2.76 -8.81 20.52
CA ALA A 92 2.54 -7.91 21.66
C ALA A 92 3.26 -6.55 21.50
N LYS A 93 4.49 -6.57 20.97
CA LYS A 93 5.30 -5.37 20.71
C LYS A 93 4.66 -4.47 19.66
N ASN A 94 4.22 -5.02 18.53
CA ASN A 94 3.70 -4.23 17.42
C ASN A 94 2.23 -3.87 17.58
N LYS A 95 1.45 -4.66 18.32
CA LYS A 95 0.02 -4.44 18.55
C LYS A 95 -0.25 -3.10 19.22
N ILE A 96 0.61 -2.68 20.14
CA ILE A 96 0.53 -1.34 20.76
C ILE A 96 0.64 -0.26 19.69
N LYS A 97 1.57 -0.40 18.75
CA LYS A 97 1.90 0.62 17.76
C LYS A 97 0.98 0.63 16.53
N TYR A 98 0.58 -0.53 16.04
CA TYR A 98 -0.09 -0.73 14.74
C TYR A 98 -1.37 -1.55 14.81
N GLY A 99 -1.65 -2.18 15.95
CA GLY A 99 -2.84 -3.01 16.14
C GLY A 99 -4.12 -2.18 16.21
N ASN A 100 -5.25 -2.83 15.90
CA ASN A 100 -6.61 -2.27 15.99
C ASN A 100 -6.84 -0.97 15.18
N ILE A 101 -6.04 -0.73 14.14
CA ILE A 101 -6.25 0.40 13.21
C ILE A 101 -7.20 -0.03 12.10
N CYS A 102 -6.79 -0.98 11.25
CA CYS A 102 -7.68 -1.53 10.22
C CYS A 102 -8.56 -2.65 10.81
N THR A 103 -9.61 -2.25 11.54
CA THR A 103 -10.57 -3.18 12.15
C THR A 103 -11.53 -3.80 11.12
N LYS A 104 -12.40 -4.71 11.56
CA LYS A 104 -13.45 -5.27 10.70
C LYS A 104 -14.40 -4.18 10.19
N GLU A 105 -14.72 -3.23 11.06
CA GLU A 105 -15.61 -2.10 10.80
C GLU A 105 -14.99 -1.16 9.76
N TYR A 106 -13.67 -0.95 9.80
CA TYR A 106 -12.93 -0.22 8.77
C TYR A 106 -13.13 -0.87 7.39
N TYR A 107 -12.86 -2.18 7.26
CA TYR A 107 -13.02 -2.87 5.97
C TYR A 107 -14.47 -2.89 5.49
N GLN A 108 -15.44 -3.08 6.40
CA GLN A 108 -16.87 -3.02 6.04
C GLN A 108 -17.26 -1.65 5.49
N LYS A 109 -16.87 -0.56 6.16
CA LYS A 109 -17.11 0.81 5.68
C LYS A 109 -16.44 1.04 4.32
N ALA A 110 -15.18 0.62 4.16
CA ALA A 110 -14.44 0.75 2.91
C ALA A 110 -15.12 0.01 1.74
N ILE A 111 -15.53 -1.24 1.97
CA ILE A 111 -16.26 -2.04 0.99
C ILE A 111 -17.59 -1.35 0.61
N SER A 112 -18.34 -0.85 1.60
CA SER A 112 -19.59 -0.13 1.33
C SER A 112 -19.38 1.13 0.49
N ILE A 113 -18.31 1.91 0.73
CA ILE A 113 -17.98 3.09 -0.08
C ILE A 113 -17.69 2.68 -1.53
N ILE A 114 -16.90 1.63 -1.74
CA ILE A 114 -16.62 1.11 -3.08
C ILE A 114 -17.90 0.66 -3.77
N LEU A 115 -18.74 -0.15 -3.13
CA LEU A 115 -19.97 -0.68 -3.73
C LEU A 115 -20.99 0.40 -4.11
N LYS A 116 -20.99 1.55 -3.42
CA LYS A 116 -21.81 2.71 -3.84
C LYS A 116 -21.37 3.28 -5.18
N LYS A 117 -20.07 3.24 -5.50
CA LYS A 117 -19.50 3.72 -6.77
C LYS A 117 -19.48 2.63 -7.84
N GLU A 118 -19.17 1.39 -7.44
CA GLU A 118 -18.96 0.23 -8.30
C GLU A 118 -19.81 -0.95 -7.80
N PRO A 119 -21.13 -1.01 -8.08
CA PRO A 119 -22.01 -2.06 -7.58
C PRO A 119 -21.64 -3.48 -8.03
N LYS A 120 -20.87 -3.60 -9.11
CA LYS A 120 -20.37 -4.86 -9.69
C LYS A 120 -18.89 -5.12 -9.35
N ALA A 121 -18.37 -4.51 -8.28
CA ALA A 121 -16.99 -4.66 -7.86
C ALA A 121 -16.61 -6.14 -7.64
N PHE A 122 -15.42 -6.51 -8.12
CA PHE A 122 -14.79 -7.79 -7.83
C PHE A 122 -13.57 -7.57 -6.93
N PHE A 123 -13.54 -8.22 -5.77
CA PHE A 123 -12.52 -7.98 -4.75
C PHE A 123 -11.38 -9.00 -4.80
N HIS A 124 -10.16 -8.53 -5.01
CA HIS A 124 -8.93 -9.31 -4.93
C HIS A 124 -8.29 -9.10 -3.56
N ILE A 125 -8.26 -10.14 -2.74
CA ILE A 125 -7.90 -10.05 -1.32
C ILE A 125 -6.48 -10.56 -1.12
N PHE A 126 -5.62 -9.69 -0.60
CA PHE A 126 -4.22 -9.94 -0.30
C PHE A 126 -4.03 -9.90 1.21
N SER A 127 -3.34 -10.87 1.79
CA SER A 127 -3.12 -10.94 3.23
C SER A 127 -1.90 -11.75 3.58
N ASP A 128 -1.17 -11.32 4.60
CA ASP A 128 -0.10 -12.10 5.23
C ASP A 128 -0.63 -13.11 6.27
N ASP A 129 -1.95 -13.16 6.46
CA ASP A 129 -2.68 -14.11 7.31
C ASP A 129 -4.03 -14.48 6.65
N VAL A 130 -3.95 -15.24 5.55
CA VAL A 130 -5.10 -15.54 4.68
C VAL A 130 -6.17 -16.37 5.39
N GLU A 131 -5.80 -17.32 6.24
CA GLU A 131 -6.77 -18.19 6.92
C GLU A 131 -7.56 -17.42 7.97
N TRP A 132 -6.91 -16.55 8.75
CA TRP A 132 -7.64 -15.63 9.62
C TRP A 132 -8.56 -14.73 8.80
N THR A 133 -8.06 -14.22 7.66
CA THR A 133 -8.83 -13.31 6.80
C THR A 133 -10.11 -13.96 6.30
N LYS A 134 -10.04 -15.19 5.78
CA LYS A 134 -11.22 -15.95 5.33
C LYS A 134 -12.25 -16.12 6.44
N ALA A 135 -11.81 -16.35 7.68
CA ALA A 135 -12.72 -16.56 8.81
C ALA A 135 -13.34 -15.25 9.36
N HIS A 136 -12.74 -14.09 9.09
CA HIS A 136 -13.08 -12.84 9.79
C HIS A 136 -13.55 -11.70 8.88
N LEU A 137 -13.16 -11.70 7.61
CA LEU A 137 -13.60 -10.72 6.63
C LEU A 137 -15.00 -11.10 6.13
N LYS A 138 -16.01 -10.31 6.52
CA LYS A 138 -17.41 -10.55 6.13
C LYS A 138 -17.68 -10.17 4.67
N ILE A 139 -17.11 -10.91 3.71
CA ILE A 139 -17.18 -10.63 2.27
C ILE A 139 -17.76 -11.78 1.43
N HIS A 140 -18.11 -12.92 2.05
CA HIS A 140 -18.53 -14.13 1.34
C HIS A 140 -19.74 -13.96 0.39
N HIS A 141 -20.57 -12.94 0.61
CA HIS A 141 -21.74 -12.62 -0.21
C HIS A 141 -21.40 -11.74 -1.44
N LEU A 142 -20.15 -11.33 -1.62
CA LEU A 142 -19.68 -10.48 -2.72
C LEU A 142 -18.72 -11.25 -3.63
N PRO A 143 -18.59 -10.89 -4.91
CA PRO A 143 -17.60 -11.50 -5.80
C PRO A 143 -16.17 -11.22 -5.32
N HIS A 144 -15.40 -12.26 -5.01
CA HIS A 144 -14.04 -12.10 -4.50
C HIS A 144 -13.12 -13.28 -4.82
N GLN A 145 -11.81 -13.03 -4.78
CA GLN A 145 -10.77 -14.05 -4.81
C GLN A 145 -9.69 -13.74 -3.77
N TYR A 146 -9.26 -14.77 -3.02
CA TYR A 146 -8.06 -14.69 -2.18
C TYR A 146 -6.80 -14.99 -2.99
N ILE A 147 -5.82 -14.08 -2.93
CA ILE A 147 -4.50 -14.21 -3.55
C ILE A 147 -3.50 -14.56 -2.45
N SER A 148 -2.95 -15.77 -2.50
CA SER A 148 -2.12 -16.32 -1.40
C SER A 148 -0.92 -17.15 -1.84
N TRP A 149 -0.62 -17.15 -3.15
CA TRP A 149 0.45 -17.95 -3.74
C TRP A 149 1.80 -17.24 -3.81
N ASN A 150 1.83 -15.91 -3.76
CA ASN A 150 3.08 -15.13 -3.76
C ASN A 150 3.60 -14.97 -2.32
N ARG A 151 4.82 -15.42 -2.04
CA ARG A 151 5.39 -15.39 -0.69
C ARG A 151 6.88 -15.05 -0.71
N GLY A 152 7.35 -14.43 0.37
CA GLY A 152 8.77 -14.14 0.56
C GLY A 152 9.34 -13.31 -0.59
N PRO A 153 10.37 -13.81 -1.33
CA PRO A 153 10.92 -13.10 -2.48
C PRO A 153 9.90 -12.80 -3.58
N ASP A 154 8.78 -13.53 -3.66
CA ASP A 154 7.74 -13.30 -4.67
C ASP A 154 6.67 -12.29 -4.24
N SER A 155 6.70 -11.78 -3.01
CA SER A 155 5.65 -10.88 -2.51
C SER A 155 5.53 -9.58 -3.32
N TRP A 156 6.54 -9.15 -4.07
CA TRP A 156 6.42 -8.01 -4.99
C TRP A 156 5.31 -8.22 -6.04
N GLN A 157 5.00 -9.46 -6.39
CA GLN A 157 3.97 -9.81 -7.35
C GLN A 157 2.55 -9.48 -6.84
N ASP A 158 2.33 -9.52 -5.52
CA ASP A 158 1.06 -9.06 -4.94
C ASP A 158 0.93 -7.55 -5.06
N MET A 159 2.00 -6.79 -4.80
CA MET A 159 2.01 -5.34 -5.01
C MET A 159 1.75 -4.99 -6.48
N MET A 160 2.32 -5.77 -7.40
CA MET A 160 2.03 -5.65 -8.82
C MET A 160 0.54 -5.86 -9.11
N LEU A 161 -0.07 -6.96 -8.66
CA LEU A 161 -1.50 -7.22 -8.89
C LEU A 161 -2.39 -6.14 -8.23
N MET A 162 -2.02 -5.64 -7.05
CA MET A 162 -2.71 -4.52 -6.40
C MET A 162 -2.67 -3.25 -7.24
N SER A 163 -1.52 -2.93 -7.85
CA SER A 163 -1.37 -1.75 -8.72
C SER A 163 -2.16 -1.86 -10.03
N LEU A 164 -2.49 -3.07 -10.47
CA LEU A 164 -3.30 -3.32 -11.67
C LEU A 164 -4.82 -3.23 -11.41
N CYS A 165 -5.27 -3.29 -10.15
CA CYS A 165 -6.68 -3.13 -9.82
C CYS A 165 -7.15 -1.69 -10.09
N ARG A 166 -8.43 -1.50 -10.44
CA ARG A 166 -8.98 -0.15 -10.67
C ARG A 166 -9.10 0.68 -9.40
N HIS A 167 -9.41 0.04 -8.27
CA HIS A 167 -9.52 0.68 -6.96
C HIS A 167 -8.75 -0.10 -5.88
N ASN A 168 -8.44 0.55 -4.76
CA ASN A 168 -7.66 -0.06 -3.68
C ASN A 168 -8.27 0.27 -2.30
N ILE A 169 -8.44 -0.75 -1.46
CA ILE A 169 -8.67 -0.64 -0.02
C ILE A 169 -7.37 -1.11 0.66
N ILE A 170 -6.73 -0.22 1.40
CA ILE A 170 -5.38 -0.46 1.92
C ILE A 170 -5.36 -0.62 3.44
N ALA A 171 -4.34 -1.32 3.95
CA ALA A 171 -3.99 -1.33 5.36
C ALA A 171 -2.95 -0.25 5.69
N ASN A 172 -2.76 0.06 6.98
CA ASN A 172 -1.70 0.94 7.50
C ASN A 172 -0.29 0.32 7.33
N SER A 173 0.13 0.09 6.09
CA SER A 173 1.36 -0.62 5.72
C SER A 173 1.96 0.00 4.46
N SER A 174 3.30 0.14 4.46
CA SER A 174 4.07 0.62 3.30
C SER A 174 3.83 -0.22 2.05
N PHE A 175 3.63 -1.53 2.23
CA PHE A 175 3.34 -2.44 1.14
C PHE A 175 2.01 -2.08 0.46
N SER A 176 0.95 -1.83 1.24
CA SER A 176 -0.34 -1.42 0.70
C SER A 176 -0.27 -0.05 0.02
N TRP A 177 0.47 0.86 0.65
CA TRP A 177 0.61 2.24 0.20
C TRP A 177 1.23 2.30 -1.19
N TRP A 178 2.36 1.62 -1.39
CA TRP A 178 3.02 1.56 -2.69
C TRP A 178 2.19 0.84 -3.75
N GLY A 179 1.50 -0.26 -3.39
CA GLY A 179 0.59 -0.94 -4.31
C GLY A 179 -0.53 -0.04 -4.83
N ALA A 180 -1.11 0.82 -3.96
CA ALA A 180 -2.16 1.76 -4.36
C ALA A 180 -1.62 3.03 -5.03
N TRP A 181 -0.42 3.50 -4.67
CA TRP A 181 0.17 4.70 -5.27
C TRP A 181 0.69 4.45 -6.69
N LEU A 182 1.25 3.26 -6.94
CA LEU A 182 1.69 2.80 -8.26
C LEU A 182 0.53 2.48 -9.21
N ASN A 183 -0.70 2.39 -8.70
CA ASN A 183 -1.89 2.30 -9.53
C ASN A 183 -2.01 3.55 -10.43
N ALA A 184 -1.90 3.35 -11.75
CA ALA A 184 -1.90 4.42 -12.74
C ALA A 184 -3.29 4.95 -13.13
N TYR A 185 -4.39 4.26 -12.74
CA TYR A 185 -5.75 4.72 -13.04
C TYR A 185 -5.97 6.12 -12.45
N LYS A 186 -6.49 7.04 -13.27
CA LYS A 186 -6.75 8.44 -12.89
C LYS A 186 -8.06 8.59 -12.14
N ASP A 187 -9.03 7.72 -12.43
CA ASP A 187 -10.36 7.66 -11.81
C ASP A 187 -10.45 6.69 -10.62
N LYS A 188 -9.29 6.17 -10.19
CA LYS A 188 -9.17 5.24 -9.05
C LYS A 188 -9.75 5.83 -7.78
N THR A 189 -10.19 4.94 -6.92
CA THR A 189 -10.58 5.25 -5.54
C THR A 189 -9.62 4.49 -4.65
N VAL A 190 -8.91 5.21 -3.80
CA VAL A 190 -8.06 4.59 -2.76
C VAL A 190 -8.67 4.93 -1.42
N ILE A 191 -8.96 3.90 -0.63
CA ILE A 191 -9.52 4.03 0.71
C ILE A 191 -8.48 3.55 1.72
N ALA A 192 -8.17 4.40 2.69
CA ALA A 192 -7.12 4.20 3.67
C ALA A 192 -7.62 4.47 5.11
N PRO A 193 -6.99 3.89 6.13
CA PRO A 193 -7.23 4.28 7.52
C PRO A 193 -6.76 5.72 7.77
N SER A 194 -7.50 6.54 8.53
CA SER A 194 -7.08 7.92 8.85
C SER A 194 -5.86 8.00 9.79
N ARG A 195 -5.46 6.87 10.37
CA ARG A 195 -4.34 6.73 11.31
C ARG A 195 -3.40 5.63 10.85
N TRP A 196 -2.09 5.88 10.83
CA TRP A 196 -1.09 4.85 10.50
C TRP A 196 -0.43 4.19 11.71
N SER A 197 -0.38 4.89 12.85
CA SER A 197 0.18 4.41 14.11
C SER A 197 -0.58 4.96 15.31
N ASN A 198 -0.68 4.18 16.38
CA ASN A 198 -1.32 4.59 17.63
C ASN A 198 -0.45 5.50 18.50
N VAL A 199 0.85 5.60 18.21
CA VAL A 199 1.83 6.30 19.08
C VAL A 199 2.53 7.46 18.37
N LYS A 200 2.28 7.67 17.08
CA LYS A 200 2.88 8.75 16.27
C LYS A 200 1.85 9.27 15.28
N LYS A 201 1.79 10.60 15.10
CA LYS A 201 0.98 11.16 14.02
C LYS A 201 1.71 11.01 12.70
N THR A 202 0.93 10.97 11.64
CA THR A 202 1.36 10.70 10.26
C THR A 202 0.55 11.58 9.31
N PRO A 203 0.53 12.92 9.52
CA PRO A 203 -0.46 13.83 8.93
C PRO A 203 -0.40 13.93 7.40
N HIS A 204 0.73 13.58 6.82
CA HIS A 204 0.99 13.73 5.38
C HIS A 204 1.19 12.39 4.66
N ILE A 205 0.80 11.30 5.31
CA ILE A 205 1.00 9.97 4.75
C ILE A 205 0.05 9.67 3.60
N LEU A 206 -1.17 10.21 3.65
CA LEU A 206 -2.16 9.99 2.62
C LEU A 206 -2.09 11.12 1.59
N PRO A 207 -1.99 10.80 0.27
CA PRO A 207 -2.30 11.75 -0.77
C PRO A 207 -3.70 12.36 -0.56
N GLU A 208 -3.85 13.65 -0.85
CA GLU A 208 -5.11 14.39 -0.66
C GLU A 208 -6.30 13.78 -1.41
N SER A 209 -6.04 13.10 -2.53
CA SER A 209 -7.07 12.46 -3.33
C SER A 209 -7.57 11.12 -2.74
N TRP A 210 -6.98 10.62 -1.66
CA TRP A 210 -7.39 9.35 -1.05
C TRP A 210 -8.47 9.57 0.00
N ILE A 211 -9.41 8.64 0.08
CA ILE A 211 -10.48 8.67 1.07
C ILE A 211 -9.96 8.08 2.38
N SER A 212 -9.91 8.90 3.43
CA SER A 212 -9.60 8.43 4.78
C SER A 212 -10.87 8.01 5.52
N ILE A 213 -10.86 6.82 6.13
CA ILE A 213 -11.90 6.40 7.07
C ILE A 213 -11.41 6.66 8.49
N ASP A 214 -12.21 7.38 9.26
CA ASP A 214 -11.95 7.61 10.68
C ASP A 214 -12.13 6.34 11.51
N ILE A 215 -11.15 6.12 12.40
CA ILE A 215 -10.99 4.93 13.24
C ILE A 215 -10.97 5.30 14.71
#